data_AF-A0A1H3YPB6-F1
#
_entry.id   AF-A0A1H3YPB6-F1
#
_cell.length_a   1.000
_cell.length_b   1.000
_cell.length_c   1.000
_cell.angle_alpha   90.00
_cell.angle_beta   90.00
_cell.angle_gamma   90.00
#
_symmetry.space_group_name_H-M   'P 1'
#
loop_
_entity.id
_entity.type
_entity.pdbx_description
1 polymer ?
#
loop_
_entity_poly.entity_id
_entity_poly.type
_entity_poly.pdbx_seq_one_letter_code
_entity_poly.pdbx_strand_id
1 'polypeptide(L)' 'MRQSINSGMGGIYTLCIQVAPELLKNRLIQRKIQGGLSEEEAVRFYETSDRLNVERISGYTVPANEEWLMLQDGDFSRLK' A
#
# COMPACT_ATOMS: atom_id res chain seq x y z
N MET A 1 3.79 -1.85 -7.46
CA MET A 1 5.22 -2.07 -7.76
C MET A 1 5.59 -3.40 -7.14
N ARG A 2 5.80 -4.46 -7.94
CA ARG A 2 6.25 -5.78 -7.45
C ARG A 2 7.78 -5.77 -7.45
N GLN A 3 8.40 -5.93 -6.29
CA GLN A 3 9.79 -6.38 -6.23
C GLN A 3 9.73 -7.85 -5.78
N SER A 4 10.15 -8.75 -6.67
CA SER A 4 10.24 -10.19 -6.39
C SER A 4 11.72 -10.54 -6.35
N ILE A 5 12.20 -10.97 -5.18
CA ILE A 5 13.57 -11.48 -5.00
C ILE A 5 13.45 -13.00 -5.12
N ASN A 6 14.06 -13.59 -6.16
CA ASN A 6 14.00 -15.02 -6.44
C ASN A 6 15.19 -15.73 -5.80
N SER A 7 14.92 -16.69 -4.91
CA SER A 7 15.91 -17.63 -4.39
C SER A 7 15.29 -19.03 -4.31
N GLY A 8 15.76 -19.94 -5.18
CA GLY A 8 15.81 -21.41 -5.02
C GLY A 8 14.63 -22.19 -4.41
N MET A 9 13.97 -23.00 -5.26
CA MET A 9 13.12 -24.15 -4.88
C MET A 9 12.02 -23.90 -3.83
N GLY A 10 11.13 -22.98 -4.13
CA GLY A 10 9.84 -22.78 -3.45
C GLY A 10 8.95 -21.95 -4.36
N GLY A 11 7.65 -22.20 -4.38
CA GLY A 11 6.73 -21.36 -5.17
C GLY A 11 6.86 -19.88 -4.82
N ILE A 12 6.42 -18.98 -5.71
CA ILE A 12 6.39 -17.54 -5.41
C ILE A 12 5.55 -17.34 -4.17
N TYR A 13 6.19 -16.87 -3.10
CA TYR A 13 5.51 -16.51 -1.88
C TYR A 13 4.93 -15.10 -2.02
N THR A 14 3.65 -14.95 -1.72
CA THR A 14 2.88 -13.73 -1.92
C THR A 14 2.22 -13.30 -0.62
N LEU A 15 2.29 -11.99 -0.33
CA LEU A 15 1.66 -11.35 0.81
C LEU A 15 0.68 -10.28 0.30
N CYS A 16 -0.58 -10.35 0.74
CA CYS A 16 -1.58 -9.32 0.50
C CYS A 16 -1.84 -8.55 1.78
N ILE A 17 -1.60 -7.24 1.77
CA ILE A 17 -1.92 -6.36 2.89
C ILE A 17 -3.15 -5.53 2.53
N GLN A 18 -4.20 -5.72 3.30
CA GLN A 18 -5.42 -4.94 3.25
C GLN A 18 -5.26 -3.73 4.18
N VAL A 19 -5.81 -2.60 3.75
CA VAL A 19 -5.74 -1.34 4.50
C VAL A 19 -6.91 -0.46 4.11
N ALA A 20 -7.48 0.23 5.10
CA ALA A 20 -8.56 1.17 4.85
C ALA A 20 -8.01 2.41 4.10
N PRO A 21 -8.62 2.85 2.98
CA PRO A 21 -8.16 3.98 2.16
C PRO A 21 -7.78 5.24 2.94
N GLU A 22 -8.56 5.57 3.96
CA GLU A 22 -8.38 6.74 4.82
C GLU A 22 -7.05 6.72 5.59
N LEU A 23 -6.49 5.53 5.85
CA LEU A 23 -5.21 5.38 6.56
C LEU A 23 -4.00 5.65 5.64
N LEU A 24 -4.21 5.67 4.32
CA LEU A 24 -3.12 5.82 3.35
C LEU A 24 -2.82 7.27 2.97
N LYS A 25 -3.81 8.17 3.01
CA LYS A 25 -3.67 9.55 2.50
C LYS A 25 -2.43 10.26 3.05
N ASN A 26 -2.34 10.36 4.37
CA ASN A 26 -1.24 11.07 5.02
C ASN A 26 0.11 10.41 4.74
N ARG A 27 0.16 9.07 4.74
CA ARG A 27 1.39 8.31 4.46
C ARG A 27 1.91 8.54 3.05
N LEU A 28 1.01 8.57 2.07
CA LEU A 28 1.34 8.80 0.66
C LEU A 28 1.85 10.22 0.43
N ILE A 29 1.19 11.23 1.00
CA ILE A 29 1.63 12.64 0.94
C ILE A 29 3.01 12.78 1.59
N GLN A 30 3.19 12.27 2.82
CA GLN A 30 4.46 12.36 3.54
C GLN A 30 5.61 11.67 2.80
N ARG A 31 5.34 10.53 2.14
CA ARG A 31 6.34 9.86 1.29
C ARG A 31 6.79 10.74 0.12
N LYS A 32 5.89 11.52 -0.48
CA LYS A 32 6.24 12.44 -1.58
C LYS A 32 7.09 13.62 -1.09
N ILE A 33 6.75 14.16 0.08
CA ILE A 33 7.54 15.20 0.75
C ILE A 33 8.95 14.68 1.08
N GLN A 34 9.06 13.48 1.67
CA GLN A 34 10.34 12.82 1.92
C GLN A 34 11.14 12.54 0.63
N GLY A 35 10.45 12.38 -0.50
CA GLY A 35 11.03 12.25 -1.83
C GLY A 35 11.42 13.58 -2.49
N GLY A 36 11.20 14.72 -1.84
CA GLY A 36 11.62 16.04 -2.29
C GLY A 36 10.54 16.92 -2.94
N LEU A 37 9.28 16.51 -2.98
CA LEU A 37 8.19 17.40 -3.40
C LEU A 37 7.85 18.42 -2.31
N SER A 38 7.35 19.58 -2.70
CA SER A 38 6.69 20.48 -1.76
C SER A 38 5.42 19.82 -1.18
N GLU A 39 4.91 20.34 -0.07
CA GLU A 39 3.65 19.87 0.50
C GLU A 39 2.48 20.04 -0.50
N GLU A 40 2.40 21.19 -1.18
CA GLU A 40 1.37 21.45 -2.19
C GLU A 40 1.47 20.51 -3.39
N GLU A 41 2.68 20.22 -3.85
CA GLU A 41 2.93 19.27 -4.94
C GLU A 41 2.57 17.84 -4.53
N ALA A 42 2.92 17.44 -3.30
CA ALA A 42 2.58 16.13 -2.74
C ALA A 42 1.07 15.95 -2.59
N VAL A 43 0.35 16.95 -2.08
CA VAL A 43 -1.11 16.95 -1.98
C VAL A 43 -1.74 16.88 -3.36
N ARG A 44 -1.27 17.69 -4.31
CA ARG A 44 -1.77 17.68 -5.70
C ARG A 44 -1.55 16.32 -6.36
N PHE A 45 -0.40 15.70 -6.15
CA PHE A 45 -0.11 14.36 -6.65
C PHE A 45 -1.07 13.33 -6.05
N TYR A 46 -1.36 13.43 -4.75
CA TYR A 46 -2.32 12.53 -4.11
C TYR A 46 -3.70 12.65 -4.77
N GLU A 47 -4.24 13.86 -4.89
CA GLU A 47 -5.59 14.08 -5.40
C GLU A 47 -5.77 13.68 -6.88
N THR A 48 -4.70 13.80 -7.68
CA THR A 48 -4.74 13.56 -9.13
C THR A 48 -4.25 12.18 -9.55
N SER A 49 -3.53 11.46 -8.68
CA SER A 49 -2.92 10.17 -9.02
C SER A 49 -3.13 9.11 -7.94
N ASP A 50 -2.56 9.29 -6.74
CA ASP A 50 -2.55 8.21 -5.75
C ASP A 50 -3.97 7.87 -5.23
N ARG A 51 -4.84 8.86 -5.04
CA ARG A 51 -6.24 8.65 -4.62
C ARG A 51 -6.99 7.71 -5.56
N LEU A 52 -6.83 7.90 -6.86
CA LEU A 52 -7.47 7.05 -7.88
C LEU A 52 -6.96 5.61 -7.82
N ASN A 53 -5.68 5.42 -7.49
CA ASN A 53 -5.12 4.09 -7.30
C ASN A 53 -5.65 3.43 -6.03
N VAL A 54 -5.74 4.18 -4.93
CA VAL A 54 -6.31 3.70 -3.66
C VAL A 54 -7.77 3.28 -3.84
N GLU A 55 -8.58 4.13 -4.48
CA GLU A 55 -9.99 3.82 -4.78
C GLU A 55 -10.12 2.58 -5.66
N ARG A 56 -9.25 2.42 -6.67
CA ARG A 56 -9.27 1.25 -7.55
C ARG A 56 -8.92 -0.04 -6.84
N ILE A 57 -8.03 -0.03 -5.85
CA ILE A 57 -7.63 -1.25 -5.13
C ILE A 57 -8.48 -1.51 -3.89
N SER A 58 -9.21 -0.49 -3.40
CA SER A 58 -10.11 -0.62 -2.26
C SER A 58 -11.18 -1.65 -2.55
N GLY A 59 -11.26 -2.68 -1.72
CA GLY A 59 -12.20 -3.80 -1.89
C GLY A 59 -11.74 -4.89 -2.87
N TYR A 60 -10.55 -4.76 -3.48
CA TYR A 60 -9.94 -5.83 -4.26
C TYR A 60 -8.88 -6.57 -3.44
N THR A 61 -9.14 -7.84 -3.14
CA THR A 61 -8.16 -8.75 -2.55
C THR A 61 -7.73 -9.77 -3.58
N VAL A 62 -6.44 -10.02 -3.69
CA VAL A 62 -5.90 -11.14 -4.48
C VAL A 62 -5.54 -12.28 -3.53
N PRO A 63 -5.86 -13.54 -3.88
CA PRO A 63 -5.38 -14.68 -3.11
C PRO A 63 -3.86 -14.64 -2.97
N ALA A 64 -3.38 -14.83 -1.75
CA ALA A 64 -1.98 -14.79 -1.40
C ALA A 64 -1.66 -15.91 -0.40
N ASN A 65 -0.37 -16.23 -0.24
CA ASN A 65 0.06 -17.18 0.79
C ASN A 65 -0.29 -16.69 2.19
N GLU A 66 -0.24 -15.37 2.39
CA GLU A 66 -0.71 -14.71 3.60
C GLU A 66 -1.52 -13.46 3.28
N GLU A 67 -2.55 -13.24 4.10
CA GLU A 67 -3.41 -12.06 4.07
C GLU A 67 -3.33 -11.37 5.41
N TRP A 68 -3.03 -10.07 5.40
CA TRP A 68 -2.86 -9.25 6.59
C TRP A 68 -3.73 -8.01 6.50
N LEU A 69 -4.15 -7.49 7.65
CA LEU A 69 -4.86 -6.23 7.78
C LEU A 69 -3.96 -5.23 8.52
N MET A 70 -3.75 -4.06 7.92
CA MET A 70 -3.15 -2.94 8.62
C MET A 70 -4.19 -2.26 9.51
N LEU A 71 -3.85 -2.12 10.78
CA LEU A 71 -4.68 -1.47 11.80
C LEU A 71 -4.47 0.05 11.78
N GLN A 72 -5.35 0.78 12.48
CA GLN A 72 -5.36 2.24 12.50
C GLN A 72 -4.08 2.86 13.09
N ASP A 73 -3.47 2.18 14.06
CA ASP A 73 -2.19 2.56 14.68
C ASP A 73 -0.97 2.26 13.79
N GLY A 74 -1.18 1.54 12.67
CA GLY A 74 -0.13 1.13 11.77
C GLY A 74 0.49 -0.22 12.06
N ASP A 75 0.00 -0.94 13.08
CA ASP A 75 0.35 -2.34 13.29
C ASP A 75 -0.39 -3.24 12.29
N PHE A 76 -0.09 -4.54 12.29
CA PHE A 76 -0.66 -5.49 11.37
C PHE A 76 -1.17 -6.75 12.08
N SER A 77 -2.36 -7.18 11.69
CA SER A 77 -2.96 -8.44 12.13
C SER A 77 -3.05 -9.41 10.97
N ARG A 78 -2.59 -10.64 11.16
CA ARG A 78 -2.70 -11.71 10.17
C ARG A 78 -4.15 -12.22 10.15
N LEU A 79 -4.75 -12.28 8.96
CA LEU A 79 -6.12 -12.74 8.75
C LEU A 79 -6.21 -14.26 8.52
N LYS A 80 -5.19 -14.83 7.87
CA LYS A 80 -5.06 -16.27 7.54
C LYS A 80 -3.59 -16.66 7.52
#